data_AF-A0A1A8GMB7-F1
#
_entry.id   AF-A0A1A8GMB7-F1
#
_cell.length_a   1.000
_cell.length_b   1.000
_cell.length_c   1.000
_cell.angle_alpha   90.00
_cell.angle_beta   90.00
_cell.angle_gamma   90.00
#
_symmetry.space_group_name_H-M   'P 1'
#
loop_
_entity.id
_entity.type
_entity.pdbx_description
1 polymer ?
#
loop_
_entity_poly.entity_id
_entity_poly.type
_entity_poly.pdbx_seq_one_letter_code
_entity_poly.pdbx_strand_id
1 'polypeptide(L)'
;DCVREAVSKARAAMTFVVLQGALTATVAQGPERIVQRRHAVFSQALSAVVCGFMLKVYGGLEDPEFLQQLHSVGILAQFEALLNTHTHTLGMAGFVVEVPLPSETFASLPQELKDGSLIRVESVLFNIGINQHQSLAERFGDSSLQERVNQQSGERLRAYCHSLRDKLPHTAGVQSLPDLLSALDRSLEVKKRKNVEVLWIAGTMCHKVNGIRLTSCKSAKDRTAMSVTLEQCLILREQHTLSQKHFSMALDCMRRSRLSWGQMLGCYAHSGFTISGDGCRMENVQKNIGSRKFAFSSVQLLTFPKLYRPPDGTYG
;
A
#
# COMPACT_ATOMS: atom_id res chain seq x y z
N ASP A 1 14.51 32.39 -15.77
CA ASP A 1 13.87 31.49 -14.78
C ASP A 1 14.22 30.01 -14.90
N CYS A 2 14.24 29.39 -16.09
CA CYS A 2 14.61 27.96 -16.25
C CYS A 2 15.99 27.58 -15.67
N VAL A 3 17.00 28.46 -15.81
CA VAL A 3 18.35 28.22 -15.27
C VAL A 3 18.35 28.22 -13.74
N ARG A 4 17.56 29.09 -13.11
CA ARG A 4 17.47 29.19 -11.64
C ARG A 4 16.75 27.97 -11.05
N GLU A 5 15.73 27.46 -11.75
CA GLU A 5 15.06 26.20 -11.40
C GLU A 5 15.97 24.98 -11.58
N ALA A 6 16.74 24.93 -12.68
CA ALA A 6 17.72 23.87 -12.93
C ALA A 6 18.83 23.86 -11.87
N VAL A 7 19.35 25.02 -11.47
CA VAL A 7 20.35 25.17 -10.40
C VAL A 7 19.77 24.75 -9.05
N SER A 8 18.51 25.09 -8.75
CA SER A 8 17.83 24.65 -7.53
C SER A 8 17.67 23.12 -7.49
N LYS A 9 17.24 22.51 -8.61
CA LYS A 9 17.14 21.05 -8.75
C LYS A 9 18.50 20.36 -8.65
N ALA A 10 19.54 20.92 -9.25
CA ALA A 10 20.90 20.40 -9.17
C ALA A 10 21.46 20.48 -7.73
N ARG A 11 21.20 21.58 -7.01
CA ARG A 11 21.63 21.75 -5.62
C ARG A 11 20.90 20.78 -4.68
N ALA A 12 19.60 20.57 -4.89
CA ALA A 12 18.83 19.57 -4.16
C ALA A 12 19.34 18.15 -4.43
N ALA A 13 19.66 17.82 -5.70
CA ALA A 13 20.23 16.54 -6.08
C ALA A 13 21.64 16.31 -5.51
N MET A 14 22.51 17.33 -5.52
CA MET A 14 23.85 17.22 -4.91
C MET A 14 23.79 17.08 -3.39
N THR A 15 22.92 17.85 -2.73
CA THR A 15 22.69 17.72 -1.28
C THR A 15 22.19 16.30 -0.95
N PHE A 16 21.32 15.77 -1.80
CA PHE A 16 20.82 14.41 -1.68
C PHE A 16 21.92 13.35 -1.80
N VAL A 17 22.82 13.47 -2.79
CA VAL A 17 23.96 12.56 -3.00
C VAL A 17 24.97 12.64 -1.84
N VAL A 18 25.26 13.85 -1.35
CA VAL A 18 26.15 14.05 -0.20
C VAL A 18 25.57 13.40 1.07
N LEU A 19 24.26 13.52 1.29
CA LEU A 19 23.58 12.87 2.41
C LEU A 19 23.57 11.34 2.28
N GLN A 20 23.54 10.79 1.06
CA GLN A 20 23.70 9.34 0.85
C GLN A 20 25.10 8.85 1.22
N GLY A 21 26.15 9.59 0.85
CA GLY A 21 27.54 9.22 1.18
C GLY A 21 27.87 9.30 2.67
N ALA A 22 27.24 10.22 3.40
CA ALA A 22 27.39 10.35 4.85
C ALA A 22 26.55 9.34 5.66
N LEU A 23 25.58 8.66 5.02
CA LEU A 23 24.66 7.79 5.74
C LEU A 23 25.32 6.50 6.24
N THR A 24 26.37 6.00 5.58
CA THR A 24 26.94 4.68 5.90
C THR A 24 27.76 4.64 7.19
N ALA A 25 28.24 5.79 7.69
CA ALA A 25 29.15 5.84 8.85
C ALA A 25 28.49 6.26 10.18
N THR A 26 27.30 6.85 10.19
CA THR A 26 26.76 7.53 11.38
C THR A 26 25.26 7.29 11.66
N VAL A 27 24.61 6.21 11.19
CA VAL A 27 23.12 6.07 11.26
C VAL A 27 22.52 6.12 12.67
N ALA A 28 23.23 5.66 13.71
CA ALA A 28 22.79 5.77 15.10
C ALA A 28 23.18 7.11 15.76
N GLN A 29 24.06 7.88 15.12
CA GLN A 29 24.63 9.16 15.55
C GLN A 29 24.39 10.26 14.50
N GLY A 30 23.33 10.10 13.69
CA GLY A 30 23.02 11.06 12.64
C GLY A 30 22.62 12.40 13.28
N PRO A 31 22.76 13.53 12.57
CA PRO A 31 22.27 14.81 13.06
C PRO A 31 20.85 14.65 13.61
N GLU A 32 20.56 15.23 14.78
CA GLU A 32 19.32 15.05 15.55
C GLU A 32 18.05 15.08 14.67
N ARG A 33 18.03 15.94 13.65
CA ARG A 33 16.96 16.07 12.66
C ARG A 33 16.67 14.79 11.86
N ILE A 34 17.69 13.99 11.52
CA ILE A 34 17.53 12.72 10.80
C ILE A 34 16.90 11.67 11.73
N VAL A 35 17.37 11.59 12.97
CA VAL A 35 16.82 10.69 13.99
C VAL A 35 15.35 11.03 14.27
N GLN A 36 15.04 12.32 14.45
CA GLN A 36 13.68 12.79 14.65
C GLN A 36 12.77 12.44 13.46
N ARG A 37 13.23 12.64 12.22
CA ARG A 37 12.47 12.25 11.02
C ARG A 37 12.24 10.74 10.97
N ARG A 38 13.23 9.93 11.35
CA ARG A 38 13.08 8.47 11.44
C ARG A 38 12.02 8.08 12.46
N HIS A 39 12.03 8.69 13.66
CA HIS A 39 11.03 8.43 14.69
C HIS A 39 9.63 8.85 14.24
N ALA A 40 9.49 10.00 13.57
CA ALA A 40 8.21 10.45 13.04
C ALA A 40 7.65 9.49 11.97
N VAL A 41 8.48 9.06 11.01
CA VAL A 41 8.06 8.10 9.97
C VAL A 41 7.75 6.73 10.57
N PHE A 42 8.56 6.28 11.53
CA PHE A 42 8.31 5.03 12.25
C PHE A 42 6.97 5.08 13.00
N SER A 43 6.71 6.16 13.74
CA SER A 43 5.44 6.38 14.45
C SER A 43 4.26 6.35 13.48
N GLN A 44 4.34 7.03 12.33
CA GLN A 44 3.29 7.00 11.31
C GLN A 44 3.03 5.60 10.77
N ALA A 45 4.09 4.84 10.46
CA ALA A 45 3.96 3.46 9.99
C ALA A 45 3.38 2.54 11.07
N LEU A 46 3.81 2.70 12.32
CA LEU A 46 3.31 1.94 13.46
C LEU A 46 1.83 2.22 13.69
N SER A 47 1.40 3.48 13.69
CA SER A 47 -0.02 3.84 13.80
C SER A 47 -0.88 3.22 12.70
N ALA A 48 -0.38 3.17 11.46
CA ALA A 48 -1.08 2.52 10.35
C ALA A 48 -1.20 1.00 10.56
N VAL A 49 -0.14 0.34 11.03
CA VAL A 49 -0.16 -1.10 11.36
C VAL A 49 -1.11 -1.40 12.51
N VAL A 50 -1.08 -0.62 13.59
CA VAL A 50 -1.97 -0.80 14.75
C VAL A 50 -3.43 -0.61 14.33
N CYS A 51 -3.73 0.41 13.52
CA CYS A 51 -5.08 0.62 12.98
C CYS A 51 -5.52 -0.56 12.11
N GLY A 52 -4.67 -1.01 11.18
CA GLY A 52 -4.96 -2.16 10.33
C GLY A 52 -5.10 -3.47 11.12
N PHE A 53 -4.29 -3.66 12.16
CA PHE A 53 -4.39 -4.79 13.07
C PHE A 53 -5.73 -4.78 13.80
N MET A 54 -6.16 -3.63 14.33
CA MET A 54 -7.44 -3.52 15.01
C MET A 54 -8.62 -3.81 14.09
N LEU A 55 -8.59 -3.34 12.84
CA LEU A 55 -9.61 -3.68 11.85
C LEU A 55 -9.65 -5.19 11.57
N LYS A 56 -8.49 -5.85 11.53
CA LYS A 56 -8.40 -7.32 11.36
C LYS A 56 -8.89 -8.09 12.57
N VAL A 57 -8.55 -7.64 13.78
CA VAL A 57 -9.07 -8.24 15.01
C VAL A 57 -10.58 -8.13 15.02
N TYR A 58 -11.16 -6.93 14.93
CA TYR A 58 -12.62 -6.75 14.97
C TYR A 58 -13.36 -7.52 13.87
N GLY A 59 -12.79 -7.63 12.67
CA GLY A 59 -13.40 -8.40 11.58
C GLY A 59 -13.18 -9.92 11.66
N GLY A 60 -12.29 -10.40 12.53
CA GLY A 60 -11.84 -11.79 12.57
C GLY A 60 -12.08 -12.50 13.91
N LEU A 61 -12.79 -11.89 14.87
CA LEU A 61 -13.08 -12.52 16.17
C LEU A 61 -13.90 -13.80 16.06
N GLU A 62 -14.71 -13.92 15.02
CA GLU A 62 -15.54 -15.11 14.76
C GLU A 62 -14.83 -16.14 13.86
N ASP A 63 -13.62 -15.82 13.37
CA ASP A 63 -12.82 -16.70 12.52
C ASP A 63 -11.79 -17.48 13.36
N PRO A 64 -12.04 -18.76 13.67
CA PRO A 64 -11.13 -19.55 14.49
C PRO A 64 -9.78 -19.79 13.81
N GLU A 65 -9.73 -19.86 12.46
CA GLU A 65 -8.47 -20.01 11.73
C GLU A 65 -7.62 -18.75 11.86
N PHE A 66 -8.24 -17.57 11.78
CA PHE A 66 -7.55 -16.30 11.99
C PHE A 66 -7.01 -16.15 13.42
N LEU A 67 -7.81 -16.49 14.44
CA LEU A 67 -7.35 -16.43 15.83
C LEU A 67 -6.20 -17.41 16.08
N GLN A 68 -6.25 -18.61 15.50
CA GLN A 68 -5.18 -19.59 15.58
C GLN A 68 -3.92 -19.08 14.86
N GLN A 69 -4.06 -18.40 13.72
CA GLN A 69 -2.98 -17.74 13.00
C GLN A 69 -2.29 -16.67 13.83
N LEU A 70 -3.05 -15.78 14.50
CA LEU A 70 -2.49 -14.71 15.32
C LEU A 70 -1.54 -15.23 16.40
N HIS A 71 -1.93 -16.30 17.10
CA HIS A 71 -1.11 -16.90 18.15
C HIS A 71 0.03 -17.76 17.59
N SER A 72 -0.24 -18.62 16.59
CA SER A 72 0.72 -19.65 16.17
C SER A 72 1.80 -19.11 15.22
N VAL A 73 1.44 -18.14 14.38
CA VAL A 73 2.28 -17.62 13.29
C VAL A 73 2.53 -16.12 13.45
N GLY A 74 1.50 -15.38 13.87
CA GLY A 74 1.46 -13.93 13.84
C GLY A 74 0.67 -13.40 12.65
N ILE A 75 0.90 -12.13 12.30
CA ILE A 75 0.19 -11.45 11.20
C ILE A 75 1.18 -10.78 10.25
N LEU A 76 0.90 -10.89 8.94
CA LEU A 76 1.64 -10.17 7.91
C LEU A 76 1.12 -8.73 7.79
N ALA A 77 2.02 -7.76 7.77
CA ALA A 77 1.74 -6.38 7.37
C ALA A 77 2.44 -6.07 6.04
N GLN A 78 1.66 -6.02 4.96
CA GLN A 78 2.15 -5.73 3.61
C GLN A 78 1.96 -4.25 3.29
N PHE A 79 3.08 -3.56 3.07
CA PHE A 79 3.11 -2.19 2.59
C PHE A 79 3.32 -2.18 1.08
N GLU A 80 2.36 -1.64 0.34
CA GLU A 80 2.53 -1.21 -1.03
C GLU A 80 2.95 0.26 -1.04
N ALA A 81 4.08 0.56 -1.68
CA ALA A 81 4.51 1.91 -1.94
C ALA A 81 4.54 2.20 -3.45
N LEU A 82 4.00 3.37 -3.80
CA LEU A 82 4.00 3.90 -5.17
C LEU A 82 5.01 5.05 -5.30
N LEU A 83 6.12 4.94 -4.58
CA LEU A 83 7.10 6.01 -4.37
C LEU A 83 8.39 5.72 -5.17
N ASN A 84 9.19 6.76 -5.37
CA ASN A 84 10.56 6.58 -5.81
C ASN A 84 11.40 6.36 -4.55
N THR A 85 12.09 5.22 -4.44
CA THR A 85 13.07 5.00 -3.38
C THR A 85 14.42 5.55 -3.82
N HIS A 86 14.97 6.48 -3.05
CA HIS A 86 16.34 6.94 -3.23
C HIS A 86 17.22 6.66 -1.99
N THR A 87 16.72 6.01 -0.94
CA THR A 87 17.47 5.86 0.31
C THR A 87 17.34 4.48 0.93
N HIS A 88 18.46 3.92 1.39
CA HIS A 88 18.56 2.65 2.10
C HIS A 88 17.60 2.58 3.29
N THR A 89 16.86 1.47 3.39
CA THR A 89 16.07 1.11 4.58
C THR A 89 16.92 0.20 5.47
N LEU A 90 17.26 0.65 6.69
CA LEU A 90 17.87 -0.20 7.73
C LEU A 90 16.83 -0.52 8.81
N GLY A 91 16.91 -1.75 9.34
CA GLY A 91 16.02 -2.29 10.37
C GLY A 91 16.12 -1.56 11.71
N MET A 92 14.98 -1.44 12.39
CA MET A 92 14.84 -0.92 13.74
C MET A 92 14.66 -2.07 14.74
N ALA A 93 15.07 -1.86 15.99
CA ALA A 93 14.84 -2.77 17.12
C ALA A 93 13.34 -3.06 17.34
N GLY A 94 13.01 -4.21 17.95
CA GLY A 94 11.63 -4.65 18.16
C GLY A 94 10.86 -3.77 19.16
N PHE A 95 9.60 -3.44 18.83
CA PHE A 95 8.67 -2.72 19.69
C PHE A 95 7.50 -3.64 20.06
N VAL A 96 7.04 -3.56 21.30
CA VAL A 96 5.80 -4.18 21.75
C VAL A 96 4.74 -3.09 21.88
N VAL A 97 3.56 -3.33 21.32
CA VAL A 97 2.41 -2.43 21.42
C VAL A 97 1.31 -3.15 22.18
N GLU A 98 0.90 -2.57 23.30
CA GLU A 98 -0.28 -3.03 24.02
C GLU A 98 -1.52 -2.36 23.44
N VAL A 99 -2.53 -3.17 23.12
CA VAL A 99 -3.76 -2.69 22.51
C VAL A 99 -4.92 -3.05 23.43
N PRO A 100 -5.56 -2.06 24.08
CA PRO A 100 -6.70 -2.33 24.94
C PRO A 100 -7.90 -2.76 24.10
N LEU A 101 -8.57 -3.82 24.53
CA LEU A 101 -9.76 -4.36 23.89
C LEU A 101 -10.96 -4.23 24.85
N PRO A 102 -12.18 -4.00 24.32
CA PRO A 102 -13.40 -4.14 25.13
C PRO A 102 -13.47 -5.54 25.77
N SER A 103 -14.01 -5.64 26.98
CA SER A 103 -14.03 -6.89 27.75
C SER A 103 -14.65 -8.07 26.98
N GLU A 104 -15.71 -7.82 26.22
CA GLU A 104 -16.37 -8.83 25.38
C GLU A 104 -15.43 -9.35 24.29
N THR A 105 -14.76 -8.43 23.58
CA THR A 105 -13.76 -8.77 22.55
C THR A 105 -12.59 -9.55 23.12
N PHE A 106 -12.08 -9.15 24.29
CA PHE A 106 -10.97 -9.84 24.96
C PHE A 106 -11.36 -11.25 25.40
N ALA A 107 -12.60 -11.45 25.87
CA ALA A 107 -13.09 -12.75 26.30
C ALA A 107 -13.14 -13.78 25.15
N SER A 108 -13.40 -13.33 23.92
CA SER A 108 -13.41 -14.15 22.71
C SER A 108 -12.02 -14.60 22.23
N LEU A 109 -10.93 -14.04 22.78
CA LEU A 109 -9.58 -14.42 22.36
C LEU A 109 -9.18 -15.81 22.89
N PRO A 110 -8.28 -16.52 22.16
CA PRO A 110 -7.60 -17.72 22.65
C PRO A 110 -6.92 -17.48 24.00
N GLN A 111 -6.82 -18.53 24.82
CA GLN A 111 -6.29 -18.42 26.18
C GLN A 111 -4.85 -17.91 26.19
N GLU A 112 -4.05 -18.34 25.23
CA GLU A 112 -2.65 -17.96 25.10
C GLU A 112 -2.48 -16.45 24.89
N LEU A 113 -3.38 -15.82 24.13
CA LEU A 113 -3.36 -14.37 23.93
C LEU A 113 -3.87 -13.63 25.18
N LYS A 114 -4.84 -14.19 25.89
CA LYS A 114 -5.32 -13.64 27.17
C LYS A 114 -4.25 -13.72 28.27
N ASP A 115 -3.38 -14.72 28.20
CA ASP A 115 -2.24 -14.91 29.12
C ASP A 115 -1.04 -14.01 28.77
N GLY A 116 -1.15 -13.18 27.72
CA GLY A 116 -0.12 -12.19 27.35
C GLY A 116 0.88 -12.68 26.30
N SER A 117 0.57 -13.75 25.56
CA SER A 117 1.42 -14.18 24.44
C SER A 117 1.54 -13.08 23.38
N LEU A 118 2.77 -12.84 22.92
CA LEU A 118 3.05 -11.81 21.93
C LEU A 118 2.61 -12.27 20.53
N ILE A 119 1.92 -11.38 19.81
CA ILE A 119 1.60 -11.57 18.40
C ILE A 119 2.73 -10.97 17.56
N ARG A 120 3.43 -11.82 16.80
CA ARG A 120 4.47 -11.35 15.88
C ARG A 120 3.84 -10.62 14.70
N VAL A 121 4.36 -9.45 14.35
CA VAL A 121 4.01 -8.74 13.11
C VAL A 121 5.17 -8.84 12.13
N GLU A 122 4.96 -9.54 11.03
CA GLU A 122 5.96 -9.66 9.95
C GLU A 122 5.69 -8.57 8.90
N SER A 123 6.62 -7.64 8.72
CA SER A 123 6.45 -6.50 7.81
C SER A 123 7.20 -6.69 6.49
N VAL A 124 6.51 -6.47 5.37
CA VAL A 124 7.09 -6.54 4.02
C VAL A 124 6.72 -5.28 3.22
N LEU A 125 7.64 -4.78 2.40
CA LEU A 125 7.45 -3.56 1.61
C LEU A 125 7.74 -3.84 0.14
N PHE A 126 6.69 -3.78 -0.68
CA PHE A 126 6.85 -3.81 -2.13
C PHE A 126 6.66 -2.41 -2.68
N ASN A 127 7.70 -1.87 -3.30
CA ASN A 127 7.70 -0.55 -3.90
C ASN A 127 7.88 -0.65 -5.41
N ILE A 128 6.96 -0.05 -6.16
CA ILE A 128 7.09 0.16 -7.60
C ILE A 128 6.77 1.61 -7.88
N GLY A 129 7.78 2.37 -8.34
CA GLY A 129 7.56 3.73 -8.82
C GLY A 129 6.52 3.73 -9.95
N ILE A 130 5.44 4.51 -9.77
CA ILE A 130 4.50 4.87 -10.83
C ILE A 130 4.56 6.40 -10.98
N ASN A 131 5.55 6.90 -11.74
CA ASN A 131 5.70 8.33 -12.03
C ASN A 131 6.32 8.59 -13.42
N GLN A 132 6.15 9.80 -13.96
CA GLN A 132 6.76 10.27 -15.20
C GLN A 132 8.25 10.62 -15.04
N HIS A 133 8.65 11.26 -13.93
CA HIS A 133 10.05 11.60 -13.62
C HIS A 133 10.96 10.36 -13.53
N GLN A 134 10.36 9.20 -13.31
CA GLN A 134 11.00 7.90 -13.35
C GLN A 134 11.42 7.49 -14.78
N SER A 135 10.81 8.01 -15.85
CA SER A 135 11.26 7.73 -17.23
C SER A 135 12.57 8.41 -17.60
N LEU A 136 12.82 9.58 -17.00
CA LEU A 136 14.08 10.30 -17.17
C LEU A 136 15.12 9.80 -16.15
N ALA A 137 14.70 9.52 -14.92
CA ALA A 137 15.59 8.95 -13.90
C ALA A 137 15.99 7.49 -14.21
N GLU A 138 15.13 6.60 -14.72
CA GLU A 138 15.53 5.22 -15.10
C GLU A 138 16.44 5.17 -16.34
N ARG A 139 16.50 6.25 -17.13
CA ARG A 139 17.54 6.38 -18.17
C ARG A 139 18.91 6.78 -17.59
N PHE A 140 18.97 7.27 -16.35
CA PHE A 140 20.17 7.86 -15.72
C PHE A 140 20.34 7.54 -14.22
N GLY A 141 19.67 6.53 -13.67
CA GLY A 141 19.44 6.40 -12.23
C GLY A 141 19.20 4.96 -11.80
N ASP A 142 19.68 4.65 -10.61
CA ASP A 142 19.84 3.30 -10.08
C ASP A 142 18.53 2.74 -9.49
N SER A 143 17.96 1.70 -10.10
CA SER A 143 16.82 0.93 -9.56
C SER A 143 17.23 -0.14 -8.55
N SER A 144 18.53 -0.37 -8.34
CA SER A 144 19.06 -1.47 -7.52
C SER A 144 18.54 -1.47 -6.10
N LEU A 145 18.28 -0.29 -5.52
CA LEU A 145 17.73 -0.21 -4.17
C LEU A 145 16.27 -0.70 -4.11
N GLN A 146 15.43 -0.29 -5.06
CA GLN A 146 14.05 -0.76 -5.13
C GLN A 146 14.01 -2.28 -5.32
N GLU A 147 14.86 -2.80 -6.22
CA GLU A 147 14.99 -4.23 -6.48
C GLU A 147 15.43 -4.99 -5.23
N ARG A 148 16.48 -4.53 -4.53
CA ARG A 148 16.94 -5.12 -3.26
C ARG A 148 15.85 -5.14 -2.19
N VAL A 149 15.13 -4.03 -2.00
CA VAL A 149 14.05 -3.94 -1.00
C VAL A 149 12.91 -4.90 -1.32
N ASN A 150 12.53 -5.00 -2.60
CA ASN A 150 11.49 -5.91 -3.04
C ASN A 150 11.94 -7.38 -2.93
N GLN A 151 13.21 -7.70 -3.23
CA GLN A 151 13.78 -9.04 -3.05
C GLN A 151 13.78 -9.46 -1.58
N GLN A 152 14.29 -8.62 -0.68
CA GLN A 152 14.27 -8.88 0.77
C GLN A 152 12.84 -9.04 1.30
N SER A 153 11.89 -8.25 0.80
CA SER A 153 10.48 -8.38 1.15
C SER A 153 9.87 -9.68 0.62
N GLY A 154 10.28 -10.13 -0.58
CA GLY A 154 9.92 -11.44 -1.13
C GLY A 154 10.41 -12.59 -0.27
N GLU A 155 11.66 -12.56 0.20
CA GLU A 155 12.23 -13.57 1.10
C GLU A 155 11.48 -13.64 2.43
N ARG A 156 11.18 -12.49 3.05
CA ARG A 156 10.43 -12.41 4.31
C ARG A 156 8.99 -12.90 4.14
N LEU A 157 8.34 -12.53 3.03
CA LEU A 157 7.00 -13.03 2.69
C LEU A 157 7.00 -14.55 2.51
N ARG A 158 8.01 -15.10 1.82
CA ARG A 158 8.17 -16.55 1.64
C ARG A 158 8.32 -17.26 2.99
N ALA A 159 9.18 -16.75 3.87
CA ALA A 159 9.37 -17.32 5.20
C ALA A 159 8.07 -17.31 6.02
N TYR A 160 7.30 -16.21 5.97
CA TYR A 160 5.98 -16.13 6.61
C TYR A 160 5.01 -17.17 6.04
N CYS A 161 4.88 -17.26 4.71
CA CYS A 161 3.99 -18.21 4.05
C CYS A 161 4.36 -19.67 4.34
N HIS A 162 5.66 -19.99 4.45
CA HIS A 162 6.11 -21.31 4.88
C HIS A 162 5.71 -21.60 6.33
N SER A 163 5.98 -20.69 7.27
CA SER A 163 5.54 -20.86 8.66
C SER A 163 4.03 -21.01 8.79
N LEU A 164 3.26 -20.30 7.96
CA LEU A 164 1.80 -20.42 7.93
C LEU A 164 1.37 -21.80 7.45
N ARG A 165 1.93 -22.27 6.33
CA ARG A 165 1.61 -23.59 5.77
C ARG A 165 2.00 -24.73 6.70
N ASP A 166 3.13 -24.62 7.37
CA ASP A 166 3.64 -25.67 8.25
C ASP A 166 2.82 -25.79 9.54
N LYS A 167 2.40 -24.64 10.12
CA LYS A 167 1.61 -24.63 11.37
C LYS A 167 0.11 -24.75 11.15
N LEU A 168 -0.39 -24.25 10.02
CA LEU A 168 -1.82 -24.17 9.68
C LEU A 168 -2.08 -24.63 8.24
N PRO A 169 -1.85 -25.93 7.93
CA PRO A 169 -1.95 -26.45 6.56
C PRO A 169 -3.39 -26.45 6.00
N HIS A 170 -4.39 -26.42 6.87
CA HIS A 170 -5.80 -26.48 6.48
C HIS A 170 -6.45 -25.11 6.26
N THR A 171 -5.77 -24.01 6.59
CA THR A 171 -6.32 -22.67 6.44
C THR A 171 -6.65 -22.35 4.99
N ALA A 172 -7.82 -21.74 4.78
CA ALA A 172 -8.28 -21.37 3.46
C ALA A 172 -7.25 -20.47 2.73
N GLY A 173 -6.96 -20.77 1.46
CA GLY A 173 -6.04 -19.99 0.63
C GLY A 173 -4.56 -20.42 0.68
N VAL A 174 -4.14 -21.19 1.70
CA VAL A 174 -2.76 -21.70 1.84
C VAL A 174 -2.30 -22.54 0.65
N GLN A 175 -3.21 -23.31 0.06
CA GLN A 175 -2.92 -24.20 -1.07
C GLN A 175 -2.43 -23.46 -2.32
N SER A 176 -2.87 -22.21 -2.52
CA SER A 176 -2.46 -21.38 -3.67
C SER A 176 -1.17 -20.58 -3.43
N LEU A 177 -0.61 -20.61 -2.22
CA LEU A 177 0.59 -19.83 -1.88
C LEU A 177 1.85 -20.25 -2.66
N PRO A 178 2.14 -21.56 -2.91
CA PRO A 178 3.32 -21.96 -3.67
C PRO A 178 3.34 -21.38 -5.09
N ASP A 179 2.19 -21.39 -5.77
CA ASP A 179 2.05 -20.85 -7.13
C ASP A 179 2.23 -19.33 -7.14
N LEU A 180 1.65 -18.64 -6.15
CA LEU A 180 1.78 -17.19 -6.00
C LEU A 180 3.20 -16.77 -5.63
N LEU A 181 3.89 -17.50 -4.76
CA LEU A 181 5.30 -17.29 -4.43
C LEU A 181 6.17 -17.45 -5.68
N SER A 182 5.96 -18.53 -6.43
CA SER A 182 6.69 -18.76 -7.68
C SER A 182 6.42 -17.67 -8.72
N ALA A 183 5.18 -17.17 -8.78
CA ALA A 183 4.83 -16.05 -9.65
C ALA A 183 5.48 -14.73 -9.20
N LEU A 184 5.54 -14.48 -7.89
CA LEU A 184 6.20 -13.31 -7.31
C LEU A 184 7.70 -13.34 -7.63
N ASP A 185 8.37 -14.48 -7.41
CA ASP A 185 9.79 -14.65 -7.68
C ASP A 185 10.13 -14.36 -9.13
N ARG A 186 9.38 -14.95 -10.07
CA ARG A 186 9.51 -14.64 -11.50
C ARG A 186 9.30 -13.14 -11.78
N SER A 187 8.30 -12.52 -11.15
CA SER A 187 8.01 -11.09 -11.35
C SER A 187 9.12 -10.18 -10.79
N LEU A 188 9.78 -10.59 -9.70
CA LEU A 188 10.91 -9.86 -9.10
C LEU A 188 12.19 -9.98 -9.94
N GLU A 189 12.40 -11.10 -10.61
CA GLU A 189 13.57 -11.33 -11.48
C GLU A 189 13.43 -10.66 -12.86
N VAL A 190 12.20 -10.54 -13.36
CA VAL A 190 11.95 -9.94 -14.67
C VAL A 190 12.26 -8.45 -14.65
N LYS A 191 13.23 -8.05 -15.49
CA LYS A 191 13.57 -6.65 -15.76
C LYS A 191 12.50 -5.96 -16.61
N LYS A 192 11.33 -5.73 -16.00
CA LYS A 192 10.20 -5.01 -16.60
C LYS A 192 10.03 -3.65 -15.97
N ARG A 193 9.92 -2.64 -16.83
CA ARG A 193 9.71 -1.26 -16.42
C ARG A 193 8.34 -1.11 -15.73
N LYS A 194 8.33 -0.50 -14.54
CA LYS A 194 7.13 -0.35 -13.70
C LYS A 194 6.37 -1.68 -13.55
N ASN A 195 7.05 -2.72 -13.09
CA ASN A 195 6.46 -4.03 -12.95
C ASN A 195 5.42 -4.08 -11.80
N VAL A 196 4.22 -3.57 -12.07
CA VAL A 196 3.12 -3.51 -11.10
C VAL A 196 2.53 -4.88 -10.75
N GLU A 197 2.88 -5.93 -11.50
CA GLU A 197 2.45 -7.31 -11.17
C GLU A 197 3.01 -7.75 -9.81
N VAL A 198 4.20 -7.28 -9.42
CA VAL A 198 4.77 -7.49 -8.08
C VAL A 198 3.79 -7.01 -7.01
N LEU A 199 3.17 -5.84 -7.20
CA LEU A 199 2.23 -5.26 -6.24
C LEU A 199 0.91 -6.06 -6.19
N TRP A 200 0.44 -6.51 -7.36
CA TRP A 200 -0.79 -7.30 -7.46
C TRP A 200 -0.64 -8.66 -6.80
N ILE A 201 0.44 -9.39 -7.11
CA ILE A 201 0.71 -10.71 -6.54
C ILE A 201 0.89 -10.60 -5.02
N ALA A 202 1.70 -9.64 -4.55
CA ALA A 202 1.90 -9.42 -3.12
C ALA A 202 0.60 -9.01 -2.39
N GLY A 203 -0.26 -8.21 -3.03
CA GLY A 203 -1.58 -7.85 -2.50
C GLY A 203 -2.51 -9.05 -2.41
N THR A 204 -2.65 -9.84 -3.48
CA THR A 204 -3.45 -11.08 -3.49
C THR A 204 -2.98 -12.05 -2.41
N MET A 205 -1.66 -12.23 -2.26
CA MET A 205 -1.10 -13.06 -1.18
C MET A 205 -1.46 -12.51 0.21
N CYS A 206 -1.33 -11.20 0.43
CA CYS A 206 -1.68 -10.56 1.69
C CYS A 206 -3.15 -10.80 2.06
N HIS A 207 -4.08 -10.71 1.11
CA HIS A 207 -5.49 -11.00 1.36
C HIS A 207 -5.72 -12.48 1.67
N LYS A 208 -5.09 -13.39 0.93
CA LYS A 208 -5.21 -14.84 1.15
C LYS A 208 -4.71 -15.30 2.51
N VAL A 209 -3.77 -14.58 3.13
CA VAL A 209 -3.24 -14.91 4.46
C VAL A 209 -3.83 -14.04 5.57
N ASN A 210 -4.98 -13.40 5.33
CA ASN A 210 -5.63 -12.48 6.26
C ASN A 210 -4.72 -11.35 6.81
N GLY A 211 -3.70 -10.96 6.03
CA GLY A 211 -2.73 -9.92 6.40
C GLY A 211 -3.29 -8.50 6.31
N ILE A 212 -2.58 -7.56 6.94
CA ILE A 212 -2.86 -6.13 6.92
C ILE A 212 -2.33 -5.53 5.62
N ARG A 213 -3.23 -4.97 4.81
CA ARG A 213 -2.89 -4.30 3.54
C ARG A 213 -2.78 -2.78 3.72
N LEU A 214 -1.61 -2.21 3.44
CA LEU A 214 -1.35 -0.77 3.55
C LEU A 214 -0.85 -0.21 2.22
N THR A 215 -1.57 0.75 1.64
CA THR A 215 -1.20 1.37 0.36
C THR A 215 -0.81 2.83 0.55
N SER A 216 0.43 3.18 0.19
CA SER A 216 0.96 4.53 0.37
C SER A 216 1.57 5.11 -0.91
N CYS A 217 1.37 6.41 -1.08
CA CYS A 217 2.09 7.22 -2.07
C CYS A 217 2.37 8.60 -1.46
N LYS A 218 3.12 9.45 -2.17
CA LYS A 218 3.65 10.73 -1.64
C LYS A 218 2.60 11.60 -0.94
N SER A 219 1.39 11.64 -1.47
CA SER A 219 0.29 12.49 -1.00
C SER A 219 -0.94 11.69 -0.58
N ALA A 220 -0.87 10.36 -0.61
CA ALA A 220 -1.97 9.43 -0.31
C ALA A 220 -3.30 9.66 -1.08
N LYS A 221 -3.33 10.56 -2.08
CA LYS A 221 -4.53 10.94 -2.83
C LYS A 221 -4.63 10.23 -4.17
N ASP A 222 -3.85 10.61 -5.19
CA ASP A 222 -4.12 10.21 -6.58
C ASP A 222 -3.66 8.78 -6.86
N ARG A 223 -2.36 8.49 -6.72
CA ARG A 223 -1.82 7.15 -7.01
C ARG A 223 -2.34 6.10 -6.05
N THR A 224 -2.50 6.47 -4.78
CA THR A 224 -3.17 5.62 -3.78
C THR A 224 -4.61 5.33 -4.18
N ALA A 225 -5.38 6.31 -4.66
CA ALA A 225 -6.73 6.04 -5.16
C ALA A 225 -6.70 5.06 -6.34
N MET A 226 -5.78 5.24 -7.30
CA MET A 226 -5.66 4.32 -8.43
C MET A 226 -5.37 2.89 -7.98
N SER A 227 -4.44 2.70 -7.05
CA SER A 227 -4.13 1.37 -6.52
C SER A 227 -5.29 0.77 -5.72
N VAL A 228 -5.85 1.51 -4.76
CA VAL A 228 -6.91 1.02 -3.86
C VAL A 228 -8.16 0.62 -4.65
N THR A 229 -8.61 1.43 -5.61
CA THR A 229 -9.80 1.06 -6.40
C THR A 229 -9.52 -0.14 -7.30
N LEU A 230 -8.29 -0.28 -7.80
CA LEU A 230 -7.92 -1.43 -8.62
C LEU A 230 -7.95 -2.71 -7.77
N GLU A 231 -7.36 -2.66 -6.58
CA GLU A 231 -7.41 -3.75 -5.62
C GLU A 231 -8.84 -4.12 -5.25
N GLN A 232 -9.70 -3.14 -4.94
CA GLN A 232 -11.11 -3.40 -4.65
C GLN A 232 -11.80 -4.13 -5.80
N CYS A 233 -11.58 -3.73 -7.06
CA CYS A 233 -12.12 -4.45 -8.21
C CYS A 233 -11.55 -5.86 -8.38
N LEU A 234 -10.27 -6.07 -8.07
CA LEU A 234 -9.66 -7.41 -8.10
C LEU A 234 -10.29 -8.33 -7.05
N ILE A 235 -10.51 -7.83 -5.83
CA ILE A 235 -11.22 -8.55 -4.76
C ILE A 235 -12.65 -8.88 -5.21
N LEU A 236 -13.39 -7.91 -5.75
CA LEU A 236 -14.75 -8.14 -6.27
C LEU A 236 -14.79 -9.22 -7.36
N ARG A 237 -13.77 -9.27 -8.22
CA ARG A 237 -13.67 -10.30 -9.27
C ARG A 237 -13.35 -11.68 -8.70
N GLU A 238 -12.43 -11.74 -7.75
CA GLU A 238 -11.95 -13.01 -7.18
C GLU A 238 -12.92 -13.62 -6.16
N GLN A 239 -13.62 -12.79 -5.38
CA GLN A 239 -14.41 -13.23 -4.23
C GLN A 239 -15.92 -12.97 -4.39
N HIS A 240 -16.32 -12.07 -5.30
CA HIS A 240 -17.72 -11.63 -5.43
C HIS A 240 -18.23 -11.68 -6.88
N THR A 241 -17.67 -12.60 -7.68
CA THR A 241 -18.15 -12.94 -9.04
C THR A 241 -18.30 -11.76 -10.00
N LEU A 242 -17.57 -10.66 -9.79
CA LEU A 242 -17.55 -9.55 -10.75
C LEU A 242 -17.02 -10.04 -12.10
N SER A 243 -17.90 -10.04 -13.11
CA SER A 243 -17.53 -10.47 -14.46
C SER A 243 -16.38 -9.67 -15.04
N GLN A 244 -15.48 -10.34 -15.77
CA GLN A 244 -14.42 -9.70 -16.53
C GLN A 244 -14.96 -8.64 -17.51
N LYS A 245 -16.19 -8.81 -18.03
CA LYS A 245 -16.85 -7.82 -18.90
C LYS A 245 -17.17 -6.51 -18.17
N HIS A 246 -17.46 -6.57 -16.88
CA HIS A 246 -17.83 -5.41 -16.06
C HIS A 246 -16.67 -4.83 -15.25
N PHE A 247 -15.49 -5.46 -15.26
CA PHE A 247 -14.33 -5.04 -14.48
C PHE A 247 -13.94 -3.58 -14.71
N SER A 248 -13.77 -3.18 -15.98
CA SER A 248 -13.39 -1.81 -16.33
C SER A 248 -14.47 -0.79 -15.92
N MET A 249 -15.74 -1.15 -16.07
CA MET A 249 -16.86 -0.28 -15.69
C MET A 249 -16.91 -0.08 -14.17
N ALA A 250 -16.71 -1.14 -13.39
CA ALA A 250 -16.65 -1.05 -11.94
C ALA A 250 -15.48 -0.18 -11.48
N LEU A 251 -14.31 -0.38 -12.08
CA LEU A 251 -13.11 0.41 -11.78
C LEU A 251 -13.29 1.89 -12.09
N ASP A 252 -13.89 2.20 -13.23
CA ASP A 252 -14.24 3.57 -13.62
C ASP A 252 -15.24 4.19 -12.65
N CYS A 253 -16.27 3.45 -12.23
CA CYS A 253 -17.26 3.96 -11.28
C CYS A 253 -16.62 4.31 -9.93
N MET A 254 -15.70 3.48 -9.42
CA MET A 254 -14.97 3.77 -8.18
C MET A 254 -14.02 4.98 -8.28
N ARG A 255 -13.73 5.47 -9.49
CA ARG A 255 -12.82 6.60 -9.75
C ARG A 255 -13.54 7.85 -10.25
N ARG A 256 -14.84 7.79 -10.55
CA ARG A 256 -15.62 8.93 -11.05
C ARG A 256 -16.39 9.61 -9.91
N SER A 257 -16.68 10.89 -10.11
CA SER A 257 -17.72 11.59 -9.37
C SER A 257 -18.98 11.62 -10.24
N ARG A 258 -20.13 11.18 -9.71
CA ARG A 258 -21.46 11.30 -10.34
C ARG A 258 -22.22 12.52 -9.80
N LEU A 259 -21.54 13.64 -9.59
CA LEU A 259 -22.27 14.91 -9.49
C LEU A 259 -22.78 15.24 -10.89
N SER A 260 -24.09 15.05 -11.10
CA SER A 260 -24.73 15.55 -12.31
C SER A 260 -24.59 17.08 -12.31
N TRP A 261 -24.26 17.65 -13.47
CA TRP A 261 -24.21 19.11 -13.66
C TRP A 261 -25.50 19.82 -13.19
N GLY A 262 -26.63 19.12 -13.08
CA GLY A 262 -27.90 19.66 -12.59
C GLY A 262 -27.94 19.97 -11.09
N GLN A 263 -27.11 19.33 -10.26
CA GLN A 263 -27.00 19.67 -8.83
C GLN A 263 -26.13 20.91 -8.58
N MET A 264 -25.22 21.23 -9.50
CA MET A 264 -24.38 22.43 -9.41
C MET A 264 -25.16 23.72 -9.76
N LEU A 265 -26.26 23.60 -10.52
CA LEU A 265 -27.14 24.70 -10.92
C LEU A 265 -28.39 24.87 -10.03
N GLY A 266 -28.56 24.04 -8.99
CA GLY A 266 -29.70 24.13 -8.07
C GLY A 266 -31.06 23.73 -8.65
N CYS A 267 -31.11 23.02 -9.78
CA CYS A 267 -32.36 22.77 -10.51
C CYS A 267 -33.20 21.57 -10.01
N TYR A 268 -32.73 20.83 -9.00
CA TYR A 268 -33.49 19.73 -8.40
C TYR A 268 -33.35 19.76 -6.88
N ALA A 269 -34.26 20.47 -6.22
CA ALA A 269 -34.58 20.20 -4.82
C ALA A 269 -35.68 19.15 -4.80
N HIS A 270 -35.40 17.93 -4.35
CA HIS A 270 -36.37 17.13 -3.57
C HIS A 270 -35.72 15.90 -2.91
N SER A 271 -35.81 15.92 -1.57
CA SER A 271 -36.12 14.82 -0.64
C SER A 271 -35.71 13.38 -0.99
N GLY A 272 -34.84 12.82 -0.13
CA GLY A 272 -34.61 11.38 -0.01
C GLY A 272 -33.15 11.04 -0.29
N PHE A 273 -32.38 10.86 0.78
CA PHE A 273 -31.03 10.27 0.86
C PHE A 273 -30.35 10.01 -0.51
N THR A 274 -29.76 11.04 -1.10
CA THR A 274 -29.00 10.88 -2.35
C THR A 274 -27.67 10.24 -2.01
N ILE A 275 -27.55 8.92 -2.22
CA ILE A 275 -26.24 8.28 -2.33
C ILE A 275 -25.59 8.92 -3.56
N SER A 276 -24.81 9.99 -3.36
CA SER A 276 -23.97 10.55 -4.41
C SER A 276 -23.12 9.39 -4.91
N GLY A 277 -23.33 8.93 -6.14
CA GLY A 277 -22.65 7.76 -6.72
C GLY A 277 -21.18 8.06 -7.05
N ASP A 278 -20.51 8.81 -6.19
CA ASP A 278 -19.11 9.16 -6.24
C ASP A 278 -18.28 8.02 -5.68
N GLY A 279 -17.19 7.67 -6.35
CA GLY A 279 -16.18 6.82 -5.73
C GLY A 279 -15.61 7.49 -4.48
N CYS A 280 -15.62 6.80 -3.33
CA CYS A 280 -15.22 7.36 -2.03
C CYS A 280 -13.81 8.00 -2.04
N ARG A 281 -12.91 7.52 -2.92
CA ARG A 281 -11.56 8.07 -3.07
C ARG A 281 -11.53 9.47 -3.67
N MET A 282 -12.58 9.90 -4.37
CA MET A 282 -12.71 11.27 -4.88
C MET A 282 -12.93 12.27 -3.75
N GLU A 283 -13.58 11.86 -2.65
CA GLU A 283 -13.69 12.72 -1.47
C GLU A 283 -12.35 13.03 -0.83
N ASN A 284 -11.42 12.06 -0.82
CA ASN A 284 -10.07 12.30 -0.32
C ASN A 284 -9.38 13.39 -1.13
N VAL A 285 -9.57 13.41 -2.44
CA VAL A 285 -9.02 14.46 -3.31
C VAL A 285 -9.67 15.81 -2.97
N GLN A 286 -11.01 15.84 -2.88
CA GLN A 286 -11.76 17.06 -2.52
C GLN A 286 -11.30 17.62 -1.17
N LYS A 287 -11.19 16.79 -0.14
CA LYS A 287 -10.77 17.20 1.21
C LYS A 287 -9.31 17.72 1.25
N ASN A 288 -8.44 17.22 0.37
CA ASN A 288 -7.03 17.60 0.36
C ASN A 288 -6.72 18.84 -0.50
N ILE A 289 -7.37 19.00 -1.65
CA ILE A 289 -7.04 20.05 -2.63
C ILE A 289 -8.23 20.90 -3.07
N GLY A 290 -9.41 20.70 -2.47
CA GLY A 290 -10.63 21.47 -2.78
C GLY A 290 -11.27 21.18 -4.14
N SER A 291 -10.78 20.16 -4.86
CA SER A 291 -11.25 19.80 -6.20
C SER A 291 -11.52 18.30 -6.33
N ARG A 292 -12.55 17.93 -7.12
CA ARG A 292 -12.89 16.55 -7.50
C ARG A 292 -12.20 16.12 -8.80
N LYS A 293 -10.91 16.44 -8.92
CA LYS A 293 -10.04 16.01 -10.02
C LYS A 293 -8.71 15.51 -9.48
N PHE A 294 -8.30 14.32 -9.94
CA PHE A 294 -6.97 13.82 -9.66
C PHE A 294 -5.92 14.73 -10.30
N ALA A 295 -4.85 15.03 -9.55
CA ALA A 295 -3.81 15.93 -10.01
C ALA A 295 -2.80 15.21 -10.91
N PHE A 296 -3.27 14.77 -12.09
CA PHE A 296 -2.47 14.17 -13.14
C PHE A 296 -2.58 14.99 -14.42
N SER A 297 -1.47 15.19 -15.13
CA SER A 297 -1.52 15.70 -16.51
C SER A 297 -1.65 14.56 -17.51
N SER A 298 -2.25 14.83 -18.67
CA SER A 298 -2.39 13.82 -19.74
C SER A 298 -1.04 13.23 -20.15
N VAL A 299 0.02 14.05 -20.17
CA VAL A 299 1.39 13.62 -20.49
C VAL A 299 1.94 12.66 -19.44
N GLN A 300 1.65 12.88 -18.15
CA GLN A 300 2.05 11.95 -17.08
C GLN A 300 1.43 10.57 -17.28
N LEU A 301 0.13 10.54 -17.61
CA LEU A 301 -0.66 9.30 -17.75
C LEU A 301 -0.23 8.42 -18.93
N LEU A 302 0.42 8.98 -19.96
CA LEU A 302 1.01 8.19 -21.04
C LEU A 302 2.01 7.15 -20.52
N THR A 303 2.69 7.44 -19.40
CA THR A 303 3.70 6.57 -18.81
C THR A 303 3.17 5.61 -17.74
N PHE A 304 1.87 5.68 -17.43
CA PHE A 304 1.22 4.86 -16.41
C PHE A 304 0.74 3.53 -17.02
N PRO A 305 0.80 2.42 -16.27
CA PRO A 305 0.10 1.19 -16.63
C PRO A 305 -1.39 1.45 -16.82
N LYS A 306 -2.02 0.79 -17.81
CA LYS A 306 -3.41 1.07 -18.22
C LYS A 306 -4.40 1.03 -17.05
N LEU A 307 -4.31 0.02 -16.20
CA LEU A 307 -5.23 -0.16 -15.05
C LEU A 307 -5.02 0.87 -13.93
N TYR A 308 -3.91 1.60 -13.93
CA TYR A 308 -3.63 2.68 -12.97
C TYR A 308 -4.00 4.07 -13.50
N ARG A 309 -4.62 4.17 -14.68
CA ARG A 309 -5.06 5.46 -15.24
C ARG A 309 -6.44 5.83 -14.70
N PRO A 310 -6.64 7.09 -14.29
CA PRO A 310 -7.97 7.59 -13.99
C PRO A 310 -8.81 7.66 -15.28
N PRO A 311 -10.15 7.61 -15.19
CA PRO A 311 -11.00 7.77 -16.35
C PRO A 311 -10.98 9.21 -16.90
N ASP A 312 -11.23 9.38 -18.19
CA ASP A 312 -11.26 10.71 -18.81
C ASP A 312 -12.31 11.63 -18.15
N GLY A 313 -11.94 12.90 -17.98
CA GLY A 313 -12.73 13.92 -17.29
C GLY A 313 -12.53 13.97 -15.77
N THR A 314 -11.81 13.00 -15.17
CA THR A 314 -11.61 12.93 -13.71
C THR A 314 -10.24 13.45 -13.24
N TYR A 315 -9.40 13.95 -14.15
CA TYR A 315 -8.07 14.46 -13.87
C TYR A 315 -7.82 15.79 -14.59
N GLY A 316 -6.87 16.58 -14.10
CA GLY A 316 -6.50 17.89 -14.64
C GLY A 316 -5.96 18.83 -13.59
#